data_AF-A0A377V2T5-F1
#
_entry.id   AF-A0A377V2T5-F1
#
_cell.length_a   1.000
_cell.length_b   1.000
_cell.length_c   1.000
_cell.angle_alpha   90.00
_cell.angle_beta   90.00
_cell.angle_gamma   90.00
#
_symmetry.space_group_name_H-M   'P 1'
#
loop_
_entity.id
_entity.type
_entity.pdbx_description
1 polymer ?
#
loop_
_entity_poly.entity_id
_entity_poly.type
_entity_poly.pdbx_seq_one_letter_code
_entity_poly.pdbx_strand_id
1 'polypeptide(L)'
;MQHALPVTFGLKLAGTLDALLRWQQRLREMRPRLLALQFGGAAGTLDALKEKGPAVGLALAQILGLSLPDTPWHSQRDRLLEAGAWFAGVCGTLGKFANDFSLLMQTEVAEVGEPVAEGRGGSSTMPP
;
A
#
# COMPACT_ATOMS: atom_id res chain seq x y z
N MET A 1 -29.37 -3.46 5.57
CA MET A 1 -28.65 -4.13 6.68
C MET A 1 -29.67 -4.58 7.72
N GLN A 2 -29.37 -5.60 8.52
CA GLN A 2 -30.28 -6.15 9.56
C GLN A 2 -29.51 -6.31 10.87
N HIS A 3 -30.21 -6.24 12.01
CA HIS A 3 -29.60 -6.53 13.32
C HIS A 3 -29.24 -8.01 13.45
N ALA A 4 -28.11 -8.27 14.13
CA ALA A 4 -27.60 -9.60 14.44
C ALA A 4 -27.33 -9.74 15.95
N LEU A 5 -26.54 -10.73 16.36
CA LEU A 5 -26.09 -10.84 17.75
C LEU A 5 -25.21 -9.64 18.15
N PRO A 6 -25.19 -9.25 19.44
CA PRO A 6 -24.34 -8.17 19.93
C PRO A 6 -22.85 -8.41 19.65
N VAL A 7 -22.12 -7.32 19.35
CA VAL A 7 -20.66 -7.31 19.16
C VAL A 7 -20.06 -6.13 19.92
N THR A 8 -18.75 -6.18 20.19
CA THR A 8 -18.04 -5.03 20.79
C THR A 8 -17.40 -4.18 19.70
N PHE A 9 -17.33 -2.87 19.92
CA PHE A 9 -16.59 -1.98 19.02
C PHE A 9 -15.11 -2.36 18.90
N GLY A 10 -14.51 -2.83 20.01
CA GLY A 10 -13.15 -3.35 20.04
C GLY A 10 -12.93 -4.51 19.06
N LEU A 11 -13.89 -5.44 18.93
CA LEU A 11 -13.81 -6.53 17.96
C LEU A 11 -13.81 -6.01 16.51
N LYS A 12 -14.62 -4.98 16.22
CA LYS A 12 -14.67 -4.33 14.89
C LYS A 12 -13.32 -3.71 14.53
N LEU A 13 -12.70 -2.99 15.47
CA LEU A 13 -11.39 -2.36 15.28
C LEU A 13 -10.26 -3.40 15.20
N ALA A 14 -10.31 -4.44 16.03
CA ALA A 14 -9.30 -5.50 16.05
C ALA A 14 -9.19 -6.19 14.69
N GLY A 15 -10.32 -6.46 14.00
CA GLY A 15 -10.30 -7.03 12.65
C GLY A 15 -9.59 -6.13 11.63
N THR A 16 -9.78 -4.81 11.71
CA THR A 16 -9.06 -3.85 10.85
C THR A 16 -7.58 -3.81 11.17
N LEU A 17 -7.21 -3.75 12.45
CA LEU A 17 -5.80 -3.77 12.90
C LEU A 17 -5.09 -5.03 12.42
N ASP A 18 -5.70 -6.19 12.63
CA ASP A 18 -5.19 -7.49 12.21
C ASP A 18 -4.93 -7.55 10.68
N ALA A 19 -5.85 -7.00 9.87
CA ALA A 19 -5.64 -6.88 8.43
C ALA A 19 -4.46 -5.95 8.08
N LEU A 20 -4.34 -4.79 8.74
CA LEU A 20 -3.23 -3.84 8.51
C LEU A 20 -1.87 -4.41 8.93
N LEU A 21 -1.81 -5.20 10.00
CA LEU A 21 -0.58 -5.88 10.43
C LEU A 21 -0.12 -6.90 9.38
N ARG A 22 -1.04 -7.66 8.77
CA ARG A 22 -0.69 -8.52 7.64
C ARG A 22 -0.22 -7.73 6.41
N TRP A 23 -0.80 -6.56 6.13
CA TRP A 23 -0.30 -5.70 5.05
C TRP A 23 1.10 -5.15 5.32
N GLN A 24 1.39 -4.80 6.58
CA GLN A 24 2.74 -4.39 7.01
C GLN A 24 3.75 -5.54 6.82
N GLN A 25 3.37 -6.77 7.19
CA GLN A 25 4.20 -7.95 6.96
C GLN A 25 4.50 -8.14 5.46
N ARG A 26 3.46 -8.13 4.62
CA ARG A 26 3.61 -8.26 3.15
C ARG A 26 4.52 -7.18 2.58
N LEU A 27 4.41 -5.94 3.07
CA LEU A 27 5.29 -4.84 2.65
C LEU A 27 6.76 -5.16 2.95
N ARG A 28 7.07 -5.66 4.15
CA ARG A 28 8.43 -6.06 4.53
C ARG A 28 8.94 -7.18 3.65
N GLU A 29 8.10 -8.18 3.37
CA GLU A 29 8.45 -9.33 2.54
C GLU A 29 8.68 -8.98 1.07
N MET A 30 7.92 -8.03 0.51
CA MET A 30 8.09 -7.60 -0.90
C MET A 30 9.18 -6.56 -1.10
N ARG A 31 9.53 -5.78 -0.07
CA ARG A 31 10.54 -4.72 -0.16
C ARG A 31 11.84 -5.14 -0.87
N PRO A 32 12.49 -6.29 -0.57
CA PRO A 32 13.70 -6.72 -1.28
C PRO A 32 13.45 -7.08 -2.75
N ARG A 33 12.22 -7.50 -3.12
CA ARG A 33 11.82 -7.74 -4.52
C ARG A 33 11.45 -6.45 -5.25
N LEU A 34 11.01 -5.41 -4.56
CA LEU A 34 10.70 -4.14 -5.21
C LEU A 34 11.93 -3.26 -5.41
N LEU A 35 12.84 -3.25 -4.45
CA LEU A 35 14.03 -2.41 -4.45
C LEU A 35 15.18 -3.06 -5.23
N ALA A 36 15.02 -3.16 -6.55
CA ALA A 36 16.00 -3.69 -7.47
C ALA A 36 16.39 -2.68 -8.56
N LEU A 37 17.66 -2.66 -8.90
CA LEU A 37 18.21 -1.84 -9.97
C LEU A 37 17.65 -2.29 -11.32
N GLN A 38 17.29 -1.33 -12.18
CA GLN A 38 17.06 -1.57 -13.61
C GLN A 38 18.26 -1.04 -14.40
N PHE A 39 19.11 -1.94 -14.90
CA PHE A 39 20.30 -1.55 -15.65
C PHE A 39 20.64 -2.58 -16.73
N GLY A 40 20.23 -2.32 -17.97
CA GLY A 40 20.40 -3.25 -19.10
C GLY A 40 20.86 -2.61 -20.42
N GLY A 41 21.01 -1.29 -20.47
CA GLY A 41 21.24 -0.58 -21.74
C GLY A 41 20.02 -0.64 -22.66
N ALA A 42 20.21 -0.38 -23.95
CA ALA A 42 19.11 -0.21 -24.91
C ALA A 42 18.23 -1.47 -25.08
N ALA A 43 18.83 -2.66 -25.06
CA ALA A 43 18.15 -3.93 -25.32
C ALA A 43 18.33 -4.97 -24.21
N GLY A 44 18.85 -4.58 -23.03
CA GLY A 44 19.10 -5.51 -21.92
C GLY A 44 20.43 -6.27 -21.97
N THR A 45 21.29 -6.01 -22.96
CA THR A 45 22.56 -6.75 -23.17
C THR A 45 23.78 -6.05 -22.57
N LEU A 46 23.65 -4.78 -22.17
CA LEU A 46 24.77 -3.93 -21.74
C LEU A 46 25.93 -3.83 -22.77
N ASP A 47 25.68 -4.08 -24.05
CA ASP A 47 26.71 -4.15 -25.10
C ASP A 47 27.59 -2.88 -25.18
N ALA A 48 27.00 -1.71 -24.99
CA ALA A 48 27.71 -0.43 -24.96
C ALA A 48 28.84 -0.37 -23.91
N LEU A 49 28.75 -1.17 -22.84
CA LEU A 49 29.76 -1.25 -21.77
C LEU A 49 30.69 -2.46 -21.90
N LYS A 50 30.42 -3.38 -22.84
CA LYS A 50 31.20 -4.60 -23.07
C LYS A 50 31.44 -5.35 -21.74
N GLU A 51 32.66 -5.84 -21.53
CA GLU A 51 33.10 -6.53 -20.32
C GLU A 51 32.94 -5.71 -19.02
N LYS A 52 32.77 -4.38 -19.09
CA LYS A 52 32.58 -3.54 -17.89
C LYS A 52 31.14 -3.53 -17.38
N GLY A 53 30.17 -4.00 -18.16
CA GLY A 53 28.74 -3.95 -17.83
C GLY A 53 28.42 -4.48 -16.42
N PRO A 54 28.83 -5.71 -16.06
CA PRO A 54 28.55 -6.28 -14.74
C PRO A 54 29.15 -5.47 -13.58
N ALA A 55 30.41 -5.04 -13.71
CA ALA A 55 31.09 -4.27 -12.67
C ALA A 55 30.43 -2.90 -12.43
N VAL A 56 30.01 -2.23 -13.51
CA VAL A 56 29.29 -0.95 -13.44
C VAL A 56 27.91 -1.15 -12.80
N GLY A 57 27.19 -2.22 -13.16
CA GLY A 57 25.89 -2.54 -12.57
C GLY A 57 25.97 -2.76 -11.06
N LEU A 58 26.98 -3.52 -10.59
CA LEU A 58 27.19 -3.75 -9.17
C LEU A 58 27.53 -2.46 -8.41
N ALA A 59 28.44 -1.64 -8.95
CA ALA A 59 28.81 -0.37 -8.34
C ALA A 59 27.59 0.58 -8.25
N LEU A 60 26.79 0.66 -9.32
CA LEU A 60 25.58 1.47 -9.34
C LEU A 60 24.54 1.00 -8.31
N ALA A 61 24.34 -0.33 -8.21
CA ALA A 61 23.42 -0.91 -7.22
C ALA A 61 23.84 -0.56 -5.79
N GLN A 62 25.14 -0.64 -5.49
CA GLN A 62 25.71 -0.27 -4.19
C GLN A 62 25.52 1.22 -3.87
N ILE A 63 25.80 2.11 -4.84
CA ILE A 63 25.63 3.57 -4.67
C ILE A 63 24.17 3.91 -4.34
N LEU A 64 23.22 3.24 -4.98
CA LEU A 64 21.79 3.49 -4.80
C LEU A 64 21.17 2.71 -3.63
N GLY A 65 21.91 1.80 -2.99
CA GLY A 65 21.37 0.91 -1.96
C GLY A 65 20.28 -0.03 -2.48
N LEU A 66 20.37 -0.45 -3.75
CA LEU A 66 19.44 -1.37 -4.39
C LEU A 66 20.06 -2.76 -4.56
N SER A 67 19.20 -3.78 -4.65
CA SER A 67 19.64 -5.11 -5.10
C SER A 67 19.98 -5.08 -6.59
N LEU A 68 21.02 -5.82 -6.99
CA LEU A 68 21.31 -6.09 -8.40
C LEU A 68 20.57 -7.37 -8.81
N PRO A 69 19.56 -7.31 -9.69
CA PRO A 69 18.87 -8.52 -10.16
C PRO A 69 19.72 -9.29 -11.18
N ASP A 70 19.41 -10.58 -11.34
CA ASP A 70 20.13 -11.48 -12.28
C ASP A 70 20.02 -11.03 -13.74
N THR A 71 18.91 -10.39 -14.11
CA THR A 71 18.68 -9.85 -15.45
C THR A 71 18.00 -8.48 -15.40
N PRO A 72 18.22 -7.62 -16.42
CA PRO A 72 17.43 -6.41 -16.60
C PRO A 72 15.95 -6.75 -16.86
N TRP A 73 15.03 -5.97 -16.29
CA TRP A 73 13.59 -6.26 -16.29
C TRP A 73 12.77 -5.26 -17.10
N HIS A 74 13.30 -4.76 -18.23
CA HIS A 74 12.64 -3.74 -19.07
C HIS A 74 11.20 -4.11 -19.48
N SER A 75 10.95 -5.38 -19.78
CA SER A 75 9.65 -5.93 -20.14
C SER A 75 8.99 -6.78 -19.06
N GLN A 76 9.71 -7.10 -17.98
CA GLN A 76 9.19 -7.87 -16.84
C GLN A 76 8.67 -6.89 -15.78
N ARG A 77 7.35 -6.80 -15.64
CA ARG A 77 6.67 -5.77 -14.82
C ARG A 77 6.04 -6.32 -13.55
N ASP A 78 6.30 -7.56 -13.22
CA ASP A 78 5.84 -8.27 -12.02
C ASP A 78 6.14 -7.48 -10.73
N ARG A 79 7.34 -6.90 -10.59
CA ARG A 79 7.68 -6.03 -9.44
C ARG A 79 6.73 -4.85 -9.29
N LEU A 80 6.41 -4.15 -10.39
CA LEU A 80 5.48 -3.01 -10.34
C LEU A 80 4.05 -3.45 -10.06
N LEU A 81 3.64 -4.59 -10.62
CA LEU A 81 2.32 -5.18 -10.36
C LEU A 81 2.17 -5.62 -8.90
N GLU A 82 3.21 -6.20 -8.29
CA GLU A 82 3.23 -6.55 -6.86
C GLU A 82 3.01 -5.31 -5.97
N ALA A 83 3.70 -4.20 -6.28
CA ALA A 83 3.51 -2.93 -5.58
C ALA A 83 2.07 -2.39 -5.75
N GLY A 84 1.55 -2.40 -6.98
CA GLY A 84 0.17 -1.96 -7.27
C GLY A 84 -0.88 -2.80 -6.53
N ALA A 85 -0.71 -4.12 -6.50
CA ALA A 85 -1.59 -5.03 -5.76
C ALA A 85 -1.56 -4.77 -4.25
N TRP A 86 -0.39 -4.45 -3.70
CA TRP A 86 -0.28 -4.08 -2.29
C TRP A 86 -1.06 -2.79 -1.97
N PHE A 87 -0.89 -1.73 -2.77
CA PHE A 87 -1.64 -0.49 -2.59
C PHE A 87 -3.14 -0.72 -2.72
N ALA A 88 -3.58 -1.47 -3.72
CA ALA A 88 -4.99 -1.81 -3.90
C ALA A 88 -5.56 -2.54 -2.67
N GLY A 89 -4.81 -3.49 -2.09
CA GLY A 89 -5.22 -4.23 -0.90
C GLY A 89 -5.33 -3.37 0.36
N VAL A 90 -4.37 -2.47 0.58
CA VAL A 90 -4.41 -1.49 1.68
C VAL A 90 -5.61 -0.55 1.50
N CYS A 91 -5.79 0.01 0.30
CA CYS A 91 -6.93 0.87 -0.01
C CYS A 91 -8.27 0.16 0.21
N GLY A 92 -8.40 -1.12 -0.18
CA GLY A 92 -9.62 -1.90 0.08
C GLY A 92 -9.90 -2.08 1.57
N THR A 93 -8.85 -2.30 2.37
CA THR A 93 -8.98 -2.43 3.84
C THR A 93 -9.43 -1.12 4.48
N LEU A 94 -8.81 0.00 4.08
CA LEU A 94 -9.16 1.33 4.57
C LEU A 94 -10.54 1.78 4.07
N GLY A 95 -10.92 1.42 2.85
CA GLY A 95 -12.25 1.70 2.30
C GLY A 95 -13.36 1.00 3.07
N LYS A 96 -13.15 -0.28 3.44
CA LYS A 96 -14.07 -1.01 4.33
C LYS A 96 -14.18 -0.31 5.68
N PHE A 97 -13.05 0.06 6.29
CA PHE A 97 -13.01 0.78 7.57
C PHE A 97 -13.75 2.14 7.50
N ALA A 98 -13.54 2.91 6.44
CA ALA A 98 -14.22 4.18 6.23
C ALA A 98 -15.73 4.00 6.07
N ASN A 99 -16.17 3.05 5.24
CA ASN A 99 -17.60 2.75 5.06
C ASN A 99 -18.26 2.31 6.38
N ASP A 100 -17.54 1.52 7.18
CA ASP A 100 -17.96 1.12 8.51
C ASP A 100 -18.18 2.31 9.45
N PHE A 101 -17.34 3.36 9.36
CA PHE A 101 -17.49 4.59 10.13
C PHE A 101 -18.64 5.45 9.60
N SER A 102 -18.74 5.62 8.28
CA SER A 102 -19.83 6.40 7.66
C SER A 102 -21.21 5.87 8.05
N LEU A 103 -21.37 4.55 8.18
CA LEU A 103 -22.62 3.92 8.62
C LEU A 103 -22.89 4.13 10.12
N LEU A 104 -21.87 4.02 10.96
CA LEU A 104 -22.02 4.24 12.41
C LEU A 104 -22.26 5.72 12.76
N MET A 105 -21.85 6.63 11.87
CA MET A 105 -22.06 8.09 11.97
C MET A 105 -23.41 8.56 11.42
N GLN A 106 -24.22 7.67 10.83
CA GLN A 106 -25.58 8.04 10.40
C GLN A 106 -26.35 8.61 11.59
N THR A 107 -27.14 9.65 11.37
CA THR A 107 -27.88 10.36 12.42
C THR A 107 -28.79 9.43 13.22
N GLU A 108 -29.34 8.39 12.57
CA GLU A 108 -30.21 7.39 13.19
C GLU A 108 -29.45 6.34 14.03
N VAL A 109 -28.13 6.23 13.84
CA VAL A 109 -27.27 5.26 14.53
C VAL A 109 -26.43 5.95 15.61
N ALA A 110 -25.69 7.00 15.24
CA ALA A 110 -24.92 7.87 16.12
C ALA A 110 -24.01 7.15 17.13
N GLU A 111 -23.46 5.99 16.76
CA GLU A 111 -22.61 5.18 17.65
C GLU A 111 -21.15 5.65 17.67
N VAL A 112 -20.70 6.29 16.58
CA VAL A 112 -19.37 6.92 16.49
C VAL A 112 -19.49 8.28 15.83
N GLY A 113 -18.52 9.16 16.10
CA GLY A 113 -18.40 10.46 15.48
C GLY A 113 -16.93 10.76 15.18
N GLU A 114 -16.67 11.34 14.02
CA GLU A 114 -15.36 11.91 13.76
C GLU A 114 -15.19 13.24 14.54
N PRO A 115 -13.98 13.57 15.00
CA PRO A 115 -13.74 14.80 15.72
C PRO A 115 -14.08 16.03 14.85
N VAL A 116 -14.60 17.06 15.51
CA VAL A 116 -14.74 18.38 14.92
C VAL A 116 -13.36 19.02 14.87
N ALA A 117 -12.91 19.43 13.69
CA ALA A 117 -11.62 20.07 13.47
C ALA A 117 -11.81 21.40 12.72
N GLU A 118 -10.90 22.34 12.95
CA GLU A 118 -10.88 23.62 12.27
C GLU A 118 -10.77 23.41 10.74
N GLY A 119 -11.63 24.09 9.97
CA GLY A 119 -11.73 23.90 8.52
C GLY A 119 -12.69 22.78 8.06
N ARG A 120 -13.29 22.02 8.99
CA ARG A 120 -14.36 21.07 8.64
C ARG A 120 -15.65 21.85 8.35
N GLY A 121 -16.06 21.88 7.09
CA GLY A 121 -17.33 22.49 6.69
C GLY A 121 -18.52 21.76 7.33
N GLY A 122 -19.13 22.37 8.35
CA GLY A 122 -20.45 21.99 8.81
C GLY A 122 -21.51 22.50 7.83
N SER A 123 -22.57 21.73 7.61
CA SER A 123 -23.74 22.26 6.89
C SER A 123 -24.38 23.32 7.77
N SER A 124 -24.53 24.55 7.25
CA SER A 124 -25.18 25.65 7.98
C SER A 124 -26.70 25.46 8.13
N THR A 125 -27.28 24.45 7.46
CA THR A 125 -28.73 24.21 7.37
C THR A 125 -29.16 22.83 7.85
N MET A 126 -28.25 21.94 8.22
CA MET A 126 -28.60 20.64 8.82
C MET A 126 -28.31 20.65 10.33
N PRO A 127 -29.18 20.06 11.18
CA PRO A 127 -28.88 19.86 12.59
C PRO A 127 -27.60 19.02 12.74
N PRO A 128 -26.75 19.32 13.75
CA PRO A 128 -25.54 18.55 14.03
C PRO A 128 -25.84 17.10 14.43
#